data_AF-A0A8K0T7C5-F1
#
_entry.id   AF-A0A8K0T7C5-F1
#
_cell.length_a   1.000
_cell.length_b   1.000
_cell.length_c   1.000
_cell.angle_alpha   90.00
_cell.angle_beta   90.00
_cell.angle_gamma   90.00
#
_symmetry.space_group_name_H-M   'P 1'
#
loop_
_entity.id
_entity.type
_entity.pdbx_description
1 polymer ?
#
loop_
_entity_poly.entity_id
_entity_poly.type
_entity_poly.pdbx_seq_one_letter_code
_entity_poly.pdbx_strand_id
1 'polypeptide(L)'
;MASSNNSVALVTGATGFLGKVVVEELLRQKHTLSLKSIILLVRAKNGETARQRFCNTIVPSACFSNLHPDWTDDVEVFDGDLSVPRCGLSDDAYGHVANNTTHIIHVAGCVKFNSLVPEAISSNVDGVLNVLALGRSCDKLRRIVTTSTAYVSTAIGPVYAELSPLPVPPSQLYATLKAGNMNAEQAIGITGHPNIYTLSKCLAEHLVFEQRANLSVTIVRPSIISAALKYPKPGWIDSKAAFAGLVLCFGKGILRVINGRRDIKLDIVPVDEVASRLIQEVFRGDHQPAVNASEFRMTFSVATDRCSL
;
A
#
# COMPACT_ATOMS: atom_id res chain seq x y z
N MET A 1 6.71 35.97 0.97
CA MET A 1 7.71 34.93 0.71
C MET A 1 6.96 33.62 0.55
N ALA A 2 6.78 33.13 -0.68
CA ALA A 2 6.14 31.84 -0.91
C ALA A 2 7.08 30.75 -0.37
N SER A 3 6.68 30.01 0.66
CA SER A 3 7.44 28.86 1.13
C SER A 3 7.59 27.88 -0.03
N SER A 4 8.82 27.67 -0.49
CA SER A 4 9.19 26.65 -1.45
C SER A 4 8.98 25.26 -0.84
N ASN A 5 7.73 24.78 -0.82
CA ASN A 5 7.44 23.42 -0.41
C ASN A 5 7.85 22.45 -1.52
N ASN A 6 9.11 22.06 -1.50
CA ASN A 6 9.65 20.99 -2.33
C ASN A 6 9.34 19.64 -1.67
N SER A 7 8.20 19.06 -2.03
CA SER A 7 7.73 17.77 -1.50
C SER A 7 8.66 16.64 -1.96
N VAL A 8 9.02 15.74 -1.05
CA VAL A 8 9.71 14.48 -1.34
C VAL A 8 8.83 13.33 -0.86
N ALA A 9 8.44 12.45 -1.79
CA ALA A 9 7.55 11.33 -1.52
C ALA A 9 8.34 10.01 -1.45
N LEU A 10 8.28 9.34 -0.30
CA LEU A 10 8.75 7.97 -0.15
C LEU A 10 7.65 7.00 -0.57
N VAL A 11 7.91 6.15 -1.56
CA VAL A 11 6.96 5.12 -2.01
C VAL A 11 7.54 3.73 -1.77
N THR A 12 6.77 2.88 -1.09
CA THR A 12 7.10 1.46 -0.97
C THR A 12 6.26 0.62 -1.92
N GLY A 13 6.78 -0.53 -2.35
CA GLY A 13 6.01 -1.45 -3.20
C GLY A 13 6.00 -1.09 -4.68
N ALA A 14 6.90 -0.22 -5.14
CA ALA A 14 7.00 0.25 -6.53
C ALA A 14 7.29 -0.84 -7.58
N THR A 15 7.67 -2.05 -7.15
CA THR A 15 7.80 -3.21 -8.06
C THR A 15 6.47 -3.89 -8.36
N GLY A 16 5.46 -3.67 -7.50
CA GLY A 16 4.12 -4.23 -7.64
C GLY A 16 3.21 -3.38 -8.54
N PHE A 17 2.05 -3.95 -8.89
CA PHE A 17 1.08 -3.35 -9.80
C PHE A 17 0.61 -1.95 -9.37
N LEU A 18 0.00 -1.83 -8.17
CA LEU A 18 -0.47 -0.54 -7.66
C LEU A 18 0.68 0.44 -7.42
N GLY A 19 1.83 -0.05 -6.93
CA GLY A 19 3.00 0.80 -6.68
C GLY A 19 3.54 1.48 -7.94
N LYS A 20 3.56 0.78 -9.08
CA LYS A 20 3.94 1.38 -10.37
C LYS A 20 3.01 2.52 -10.77
N VAL A 21 1.69 2.33 -10.62
CA VAL A 21 0.69 3.36 -10.96
C VAL A 21 0.79 4.56 -10.03
N VAL A 22 1.04 4.35 -8.74
CA VAL A 22 1.31 5.45 -7.80
C VAL A 22 2.54 6.26 -8.21
N VAL A 23 3.64 5.60 -8.58
CA VAL A 23 4.85 6.30 -9.05
C VAL A 23 4.59 7.05 -10.36
N GLU A 24 3.91 6.43 -11.33
CA GLU A 24 3.55 7.06 -12.59
C GLU A 24 2.69 8.31 -12.36
N GLU A 25 1.70 8.22 -11.48
CA GLU A 25 0.80 9.31 -11.20
C GLU A 25 1.47 10.47 -10.45
N LEU A 26 2.38 10.17 -9.50
CA LEU A 26 3.21 11.18 -8.84
C LEU A 26 4.07 11.95 -9.84
N LEU A 27 4.71 11.25 -10.78
CA LEU A 27 5.53 11.86 -11.84
C LEU A 27 4.67 12.71 -12.78
N ARG A 28 3.52 12.18 -13.19
CA ARG A 28 2.55 12.90 -14.04
C ARG A 28 2.01 14.18 -13.38
N GLN A 29 1.89 14.18 -12.05
CA GLN A 29 1.38 15.31 -11.26
C GLN A 29 2.47 16.12 -10.56
N LYS A 30 3.75 15.89 -10.90
CA LYS A 30 4.91 16.46 -10.19
C LYS A 30 4.80 17.96 -9.96
N HIS A 31 4.44 18.73 -10.99
CA HIS A 31 4.31 20.19 -10.90
C HIS A 31 3.16 20.63 -9.99
N THR A 32 1.98 20.02 -10.15
CA THR A 32 0.80 20.31 -9.32
C THR A 32 1.05 20.02 -7.84
N LEU A 33 1.79 18.93 -7.55
CA LEU A 33 2.12 18.51 -6.19
C LEU A 33 3.35 19.22 -5.61
N SER A 34 4.01 20.09 -6.38
CA SER A 34 5.31 20.69 -6.03
C SER A 34 6.33 19.62 -5.59
N LEU A 35 6.29 18.47 -6.28
CA LEU A 35 7.10 17.30 -5.99
C LEU A 35 8.51 17.51 -6.56
N LYS A 36 9.50 17.48 -5.67
CA LYS A 36 10.92 17.59 -6.00
C LYS A 36 11.50 16.27 -6.46
N SER A 37 11.32 15.21 -5.68
CA SER A 37 11.81 13.87 -5.98
C SER A 37 10.95 12.79 -5.33
N ILE A 38 11.09 11.56 -5.83
CA ILE A 38 10.50 10.35 -5.30
C ILE A 38 11.62 9.45 -4.77
N ILE A 39 11.49 9.00 -3.54
CA ILE A 39 12.36 7.99 -2.95
C ILE A 39 11.67 6.63 -3.04
N LEU A 40 12.35 5.63 -3.60
CA LEU A 40 11.86 4.26 -3.68
C LEU A 40 12.70 3.32 -2.81
N LEU A 41 12.02 2.51 -2.00
CA LEU A 41 12.65 1.36 -1.34
C LEU A 41 12.42 0.11 -2.19
N VAL A 42 13.51 -0.44 -2.72
CA VAL A 42 13.49 -1.62 -3.59
C VAL A 42 14.40 -2.69 -3.00
N ARG A 43 13.80 -3.78 -2.53
CA ARG A 43 14.54 -4.90 -1.94
C ARG A 43 15.47 -5.57 -2.94
N ALA A 44 16.75 -5.71 -2.66
CA ALA A 44 17.62 -6.61 -3.42
C ALA A 44 17.07 -8.05 -3.44
N LYS A 45 17.10 -8.72 -4.60
CA LYS A 45 16.55 -10.09 -4.72
C LYS A 45 17.20 -10.83 -5.89
N ASN A 46 17.39 -12.13 -5.75
CA ASN A 46 17.90 -13.01 -6.81
C ASN A 46 19.26 -12.56 -7.38
N GLY A 47 20.13 -11.98 -6.55
CA GLY A 47 21.43 -11.44 -6.98
C GLY A 47 21.36 -10.07 -7.65
N GLU A 48 20.18 -9.48 -7.82
CA GLU A 48 20.03 -8.12 -8.34
C GLU A 48 20.02 -7.09 -7.20
N THR A 49 20.80 -6.02 -7.37
CA THR A 49 20.76 -4.84 -6.49
C THR A 49 19.45 -4.08 -6.66
N ALA A 50 19.13 -3.22 -5.69
CA ALA A 50 17.96 -2.32 -5.76
C ALA A 50 17.91 -1.52 -7.07
N ARG A 51 19.06 -0.98 -7.51
CA ARG A 51 19.17 -0.22 -8.75
C ARG A 51 18.97 -1.10 -9.99
N GLN A 52 19.55 -2.30 -10.01
CA GLN A 52 19.33 -3.25 -11.12
C GLN A 52 17.86 -3.63 -11.23
N ARG A 53 17.19 -3.95 -10.10
CA ARG A 53 15.76 -4.24 -10.09
C ARG A 53 14.92 -3.06 -10.57
N PHE A 54 15.28 -1.83 -10.19
CA PHE A 54 14.62 -0.63 -10.73
C PHE A 54 14.76 -0.57 -12.26
N CYS A 55 15.98 -0.69 -12.79
CA CYS A 55 16.23 -0.66 -14.22
C CYS A 55 15.61 -1.84 -15.00
N ASN A 56 15.52 -3.02 -14.40
CA ASN A 56 15.08 -4.24 -15.09
C ASN A 56 13.58 -4.54 -14.93
N THR A 57 12.94 -4.04 -13.87
CA THR A 57 11.54 -4.36 -13.54
C THR A 57 10.61 -3.14 -13.57
N ILE A 58 11.08 -1.97 -13.13
CA ILE A 58 10.25 -0.77 -13.02
C ILE A 58 10.35 0.02 -14.33
N VAL A 59 11.56 0.42 -14.72
CA VAL A 59 11.80 1.26 -15.91
C VAL A 59 11.17 0.72 -17.20
N PRO A 60 11.31 -0.57 -17.57
CA PRO A 60 10.76 -1.08 -18.83
C PRO A 60 9.25 -1.34 -18.78
N SER A 61 8.59 -1.12 -17.63
CA SER A 61 7.15 -1.30 -17.53
C SER A 61 6.42 -0.34 -18.45
N ALA A 62 5.48 -0.87 -19.24
CA ALA A 62 4.59 -0.05 -20.06
C ALA A 62 3.73 0.94 -19.24
N CYS A 63 3.73 0.82 -17.91
CA CYS A 63 3.15 1.82 -17.02
C CYS A 63 3.73 3.23 -17.27
N PHE A 64 5.04 3.33 -17.46
CA PHE A 64 5.73 4.61 -17.58
C PHE A 64 5.85 5.11 -19.04
N SER A 65 5.22 4.42 -19.99
CA SER A 65 5.39 4.68 -21.44
C SER A 65 4.92 6.06 -21.91
N ASN A 66 4.05 6.72 -21.14
CA ASN A 66 3.53 8.06 -21.46
C ASN A 66 4.25 9.18 -20.71
N LEU A 67 5.26 8.88 -19.88
CA LEU A 67 6.04 9.89 -19.17
C LEU A 67 7.17 10.43 -20.05
N HIS A 68 7.75 11.57 -19.64
CA HIS A 68 8.95 12.12 -20.25
C HIS A 68 10.11 11.10 -20.19
N PRO A 69 10.95 10.94 -21.23
CA PRO A 69 12.03 9.93 -21.24
C PRO A 69 12.94 9.96 -20.01
N ASP A 70 13.22 11.17 -19.49
CA ASP A 70 14.12 11.39 -18.36
C ASP A 70 13.41 11.35 -16.98
N TRP A 71 12.21 10.77 -16.89
CA TRP A 71 11.46 10.70 -15.62
C TRP A 71 12.25 10.02 -14.49
N THR A 72 13.22 9.18 -14.82
CA THR A 72 14.07 8.49 -13.85
C THR A 72 14.96 9.43 -13.04
N ASP A 73 15.23 10.65 -13.54
CA ASP A 73 16.04 11.66 -12.86
C ASP A 73 15.35 12.20 -11.60
N ASP A 74 14.03 12.05 -11.53
CA ASP A 74 13.22 12.42 -10.38
C ASP A 74 13.12 11.33 -9.32
N VAL A 75 13.82 10.21 -9.51
CA VAL A 75 13.69 9.00 -8.68
C VAL A 75 15.02 8.59 -8.06
N GLU A 76 15.03 8.58 -6.72
CA GLU A 76 16.12 8.07 -5.90
C GLU A 76 15.78 6.65 -5.44
N VAL A 77 16.68 5.69 -5.62
CA VAL A 77 16.44 4.27 -5.33
C VAL A 77 17.38 3.79 -4.25
N PHE A 78 16.83 3.27 -3.16
CA PHE A 78 17.57 2.70 -2.04
C PHE A 78 17.26 1.21 -1.88
N ASP A 79 18.28 0.46 -1.46
CA ASP A 79 18.08 -0.92 -1.02
C ASP A 79 17.36 -0.92 0.33
N GLY A 80 16.24 -1.62 0.38
CA GLY A 80 15.40 -1.64 1.56
C GLY A 80 14.56 -2.90 1.64
N ASP A 81 14.57 -3.52 2.81
CA ASP A 81 13.71 -4.64 3.16
C ASP A 81 12.80 -4.25 4.33
N LEU A 82 11.50 -4.14 4.04
CA LEU A 82 10.52 -3.70 5.02
C LEU A 82 10.30 -4.73 6.13
N SER A 83 10.69 -5.99 5.94
CA SER A 83 10.53 -7.02 6.97
C SER A 83 11.51 -6.91 8.14
N VAL A 84 12.53 -6.06 8.03
CA VAL A 84 13.57 -5.91 9.08
C VAL A 84 13.60 -4.48 9.64
N PRO A 85 14.13 -4.28 10.86
CA PRO A 85 14.24 -2.96 11.47
C PRO A 85 14.89 -1.93 10.54
N ARG A 86 14.48 -0.67 10.69
CA ARG A 86 14.97 0.47 9.87
C ARG A 86 14.76 0.27 8.37
N CYS A 87 13.78 -0.55 7.98
CA CYS A 87 13.49 -0.91 6.59
C CYS A 87 14.71 -1.50 5.85
N GLY A 88 15.67 -2.10 6.57
CA GLY A 88 16.88 -2.67 5.99
C GLY A 88 17.86 -1.65 5.39
N LEU A 89 17.66 -0.36 5.65
CA LEU A 89 18.52 0.71 5.15
C LEU A 89 19.86 0.72 5.92
N SER A 90 20.95 1.05 5.21
CA SER A 90 22.22 1.41 5.84
C SER A 90 22.08 2.70 6.66
N ASP A 91 23.06 3.00 7.51
CA ASP A 91 23.01 4.22 8.33
C ASP A 91 22.92 5.50 7.49
N ASP A 92 23.75 5.61 6.46
CA ASP A 92 23.75 6.76 5.54
C ASP A 92 22.42 6.88 4.79
N ALA A 93 21.92 5.76 4.27
CA ALA A 93 20.65 5.73 3.55
C ALA A 93 19.48 6.09 4.45
N TYR A 94 19.45 5.55 5.68
CA TYR A 94 18.42 5.86 6.66
C TYR A 94 18.42 7.34 7.02
N GLY A 95 19.60 7.93 7.25
CA GLY A 95 19.76 9.36 7.52
C GLY A 95 19.26 10.21 6.34
N HIS A 96 19.64 9.86 5.11
CA HIS A 96 19.17 10.56 3.91
C HIS A 96 17.66 10.49 3.74
N VAL A 97 17.07 9.30 3.84
CA VAL A 97 15.62 9.09 3.69
C VAL A 97 14.88 9.86 4.78
N ALA A 98 15.31 9.75 6.04
CA ALA A 98 14.69 10.43 7.17
C ALA A 98 14.73 11.96 7.04
N ASN A 99 15.87 12.53 6.65
CA ASN A 99 16.08 13.98 6.58
C ASN A 99 15.35 14.66 5.41
N ASN A 100 14.98 13.91 4.37
CA ASN A 100 14.39 14.45 3.15
C ASN A 100 12.90 14.14 3.01
N THR A 101 12.41 13.02 3.55
CA THR A 101 11.03 12.58 3.32
C THR A 101 10.01 13.53 3.95
N THR A 102 9.02 13.93 3.15
CA THR A 102 7.90 14.78 3.58
C THR A 102 6.56 14.04 3.54
N HIS A 103 6.44 13.03 2.69
CA HIS A 103 5.23 12.25 2.47
C HIS A 103 5.61 10.78 2.33
N ILE A 104 4.86 9.88 2.96
CA ILE A 104 5.07 8.43 2.81
C ILE A 104 3.81 7.81 2.21
N ILE A 105 3.97 7.07 1.11
CA ILE A 105 2.93 6.26 0.50
C ILE A 105 3.35 4.79 0.60
N HIS A 106 2.76 4.09 1.56
CA HIS A 106 3.03 2.68 1.80
C HIS A 106 2.04 1.78 1.04
N VAL A 107 2.50 1.23 -0.09
CA VAL A 107 1.72 0.31 -0.93
C VAL A 107 2.19 -1.14 -0.77
N ALA A 108 3.41 -1.34 -0.25
CA ALA A 108 3.98 -2.67 -0.11
C ALA A 108 3.08 -3.59 0.73
N GLY A 109 2.89 -4.81 0.23
CA GLY A 109 2.13 -5.86 0.90
C GLY A 109 2.07 -7.11 0.03
N CYS A 110 1.86 -8.25 0.67
CA CYS A 110 1.71 -9.54 0.00
C CYS A 110 0.24 -9.93 -0.05
N VAL A 111 -0.34 -9.97 -1.25
CA VAL A 111 -1.70 -10.47 -1.50
C VAL A 111 -1.63 -11.96 -1.82
N LYS A 112 -1.41 -12.77 -0.78
CA LYS A 112 -1.43 -14.24 -0.86
C LYS A 112 -2.37 -14.78 0.21
N PHE A 113 -3.48 -15.38 -0.22
CA PHE A 113 -4.49 -15.90 0.70
C PHE A 113 -4.04 -17.16 1.45
N ASN A 114 -3.06 -17.90 0.92
CA ASN A 114 -2.57 -19.17 1.45
C ASN A 114 -1.11 -19.07 1.94
N SER A 115 -0.65 -17.88 2.34
CA SER A 115 0.70 -17.71 2.89
C SER A 115 0.83 -18.36 4.26
N LEU A 116 2.05 -18.77 4.61
CA LEU A 116 2.35 -19.16 5.98
C LEU A 116 2.22 -17.95 6.91
N VAL A 117 1.82 -18.17 8.17
CA VAL A 117 1.63 -17.10 9.15
C VAL A 117 2.86 -16.20 9.27
N PRO A 118 4.10 -16.71 9.42
CA PRO A 118 5.28 -15.85 9.55
C PRO A 118 5.50 -14.97 8.31
N GLU A 119 5.23 -15.48 7.11
CA GLU A 119 5.34 -14.70 5.88
C GLU A 119 4.29 -13.59 5.81
N ALA A 120 3.04 -13.89 6.19
CA ALA A 120 1.95 -12.92 6.18
C ALA A 120 2.20 -11.80 7.21
N ILE A 121 2.63 -12.15 8.43
CA ILE A 121 2.98 -11.16 9.47
C ILE A 121 4.19 -10.33 9.04
N SER A 122 5.25 -10.97 8.56
CA SER A 122 6.47 -10.27 8.12
C SER A 122 6.18 -9.30 6.98
N SER A 123 5.36 -9.70 6.00
CA SER A 123 5.09 -8.87 4.82
C SER A 123 4.02 -7.79 5.02
N ASN A 124 2.97 -8.07 5.79
CA ASN A 124 1.80 -7.18 5.90
C ASN A 124 1.75 -6.41 7.23
N VAL A 125 2.43 -6.88 8.28
CA VAL A 125 2.44 -6.25 9.61
C VAL A 125 3.80 -5.62 9.89
N ASP A 126 4.89 -6.41 9.93
CA ASP A 126 6.22 -5.87 10.23
C ASP A 126 6.62 -4.75 9.27
N GLY A 127 6.28 -4.93 7.98
CA GLY A 127 6.51 -3.94 6.93
C GLY A 127 5.94 -2.54 7.25
N VAL A 128 4.69 -2.46 7.69
CA VAL A 128 4.07 -1.16 7.99
C VAL A 128 4.58 -0.60 9.32
N LEU A 129 4.91 -1.44 10.29
CA LEU A 129 5.48 -1.00 11.57
C LEU A 129 6.89 -0.41 11.40
N ASN A 130 7.73 -1.01 10.55
CA ASN A 130 9.04 -0.47 10.21
C ASN A 130 8.93 0.86 9.44
N VAL A 131 7.92 1.01 8.59
CA VAL A 131 7.63 2.28 7.91
C VAL A 131 7.13 3.35 8.89
N LEU A 132 6.30 3.00 9.87
CA LEU A 132 5.93 3.92 10.95
C LEU A 132 7.14 4.35 11.77
N ALA A 133 8.03 3.42 12.12
CA ALA A 133 9.27 3.72 12.83
C ALA A 133 10.16 4.69 12.03
N LEU A 134 10.34 4.45 10.72
CA LEU A 134 11.03 5.39 9.83
C LEU A 134 10.33 6.76 9.80
N GLY A 135 9.01 6.78 9.72
CA GLY A 135 8.23 8.01 9.74
C GLY A 135 8.45 8.85 11.00
N ARG A 136 8.60 8.22 12.18
CA ARG A 136 8.93 8.93 13.43
C ARG A 136 10.33 9.55 13.42
N SER A 137 11.23 9.08 12.56
CA SER A 137 12.56 9.68 12.37
C SER A 137 12.57 10.81 11.34
N CYS A 138 11.45 11.07 10.65
CA CYS A 138 11.38 12.07 9.59
C CYS A 138 10.86 13.41 10.13
N ASP A 139 11.74 14.36 10.43
CA ASP A 139 11.36 15.66 11.02
C ASP A 139 10.47 16.53 10.11
N LYS A 140 10.53 16.30 8.80
CA LYS A 140 9.76 17.05 7.79
C LYS A 140 8.49 16.32 7.36
N LEU A 141 8.19 15.18 7.98
CA LEU A 141 7.06 14.35 7.58
C LEU A 141 5.74 15.03 7.91
N ARG A 142 4.92 15.18 6.87
CA ARG A 142 3.56 15.71 6.97
C ARG A 142 2.55 14.61 7.21
N ARG A 143 2.69 13.52 6.44
CA ARG A 143 1.65 12.49 6.38
C ARG A 143 2.17 11.15 5.88
N ILE A 144 1.54 10.11 6.40
CA ILE A 144 1.66 8.74 5.91
C ILE A 144 0.30 8.31 5.38
N VAL A 145 0.26 7.77 4.16
CA VAL A 145 -0.87 6.99 3.68
C VAL A 145 -0.45 5.54 3.52
N THR A 146 -1.29 4.61 3.96
CA THR A 146 -1.03 3.17 3.87
C THR A 146 -2.21 2.43 3.25
N THR A 147 -1.93 1.47 2.37
CA THR A 147 -2.96 0.62 1.77
C THR A 147 -3.28 -0.58 2.63
N SER A 148 -4.56 -0.73 2.95
CA SER A 148 -5.15 -1.94 3.54
C SER A 148 -6.05 -2.63 2.51
N THR A 149 -7.24 -3.07 2.90
CA THR A 149 -8.22 -3.72 2.03
C THR A 149 -9.63 -3.53 2.60
N ALA A 150 -10.65 -3.43 1.73
CA ALA A 150 -12.04 -3.38 2.16
C ALA A 150 -12.50 -4.67 2.87
N TYR A 151 -11.76 -5.77 2.70
CA TYR A 151 -12.11 -7.11 3.20
C TYR A 151 -11.48 -7.43 4.57
N VAL A 152 -11.15 -6.42 5.39
CA VAL A 152 -10.61 -6.63 6.75
C VAL A 152 -11.68 -7.03 7.77
N SER A 153 -12.96 -6.80 7.47
CA SER A 153 -14.06 -7.10 8.39
C SER A 153 -14.49 -8.57 8.32
N THR A 154 -14.86 -9.11 9.47
CA THR A 154 -15.51 -10.42 9.61
C THR A 154 -17.03 -10.32 9.68
N ALA A 155 -17.56 -9.10 9.83
CA ALA A 155 -18.99 -8.86 9.94
C ALA A 155 -19.70 -9.07 8.60
N ILE A 156 -20.94 -9.56 8.66
CA ILE A 156 -21.84 -9.63 7.52
C ILE A 156 -22.54 -8.27 7.39
N GLY A 157 -22.31 -7.56 6.28
CA GLY A 157 -22.92 -6.27 5.98
C GLY A 157 -21.90 -5.18 5.65
N PRO A 158 -22.33 -3.90 5.62
CA PRO A 158 -21.48 -2.79 5.22
C PRO A 158 -20.23 -2.67 6.09
N VAL A 159 -19.09 -2.37 5.47
CA VAL A 159 -17.85 -2.08 6.19
C VAL A 159 -17.70 -0.57 6.35
N TYR A 160 -17.50 -0.13 7.59
CA TYR A 160 -17.36 1.28 7.95
C TYR A 160 -15.90 1.70 8.10
N ALA A 161 -15.64 3.01 8.08
CA ALA A 161 -14.31 3.62 8.20
C ALA A 161 -13.80 3.60 9.66
N GLU A 162 -13.86 2.43 10.28
CA GLU A 162 -13.52 2.16 11.68
C GLU A 162 -12.71 0.87 11.76
N LEU A 163 -11.97 0.69 12.85
CA LEU A 163 -11.22 -0.54 13.09
C LEU A 163 -12.19 -1.72 13.24
N SER A 164 -11.99 -2.75 12.43
CA SER A 164 -12.78 -3.98 12.58
C SER A 164 -12.43 -4.67 13.90
N PRO A 165 -13.40 -5.07 14.73
CA PRO A 165 -13.12 -5.60 16.06
C PRO A 165 -12.31 -6.90 15.97
N LEU A 166 -11.37 -7.06 16.90
CA LEU A 166 -10.63 -8.32 17.12
C LEU A 166 -11.08 -8.94 18.44
N PRO A 167 -11.24 -10.28 18.53
CA PRO A 167 -11.69 -10.95 19.75
C PRO A 167 -10.62 -11.02 20.84
N VAL A 168 -9.38 -10.63 20.50
CA VAL A 168 -8.21 -10.60 21.39
C VAL A 168 -7.46 -9.29 21.17
N PRO A 169 -6.71 -8.79 22.19
CA PRO A 169 -5.87 -7.61 22.02
C PRO A 169 -4.92 -7.74 20.81
N PRO A 170 -4.81 -6.72 19.93
CA PRO A 170 -3.99 -6.79 18.72
C PRO A 170 -2.52 -7.11 19.00
N SER A 171 -1.93 -6.46 20.02
CA SER A 171 -0.54 -6.67 20.43
C SER A 171 -0.26 -8.10 20.88
N GLN A 172 -1.19 -8.72 21.62
CA GLN A 172 -1.09 -10.12 22.05
C GLN A 172 -1.17 -11.06 20.84
N LEU A 173 -2.15 -10.85 19.96
CA LEU A 173 -2.33 -11.67 18.76
C LEU A 173 -1.09 -11.62 17.87
N TYR A 174 -0.55 -10.42 17.64
CA TYR A 174 0.68 -10.23 16.90
C TYR A 174 1.87 -10.97 17.53
N ALA A 175 2.07 -10.85 18.84
CA ALA A 175 3.15 -11.56 19.52
C ALA A 175 3.03 -13.08 19.38
N THR A 176 1.82 -13.63 19.52
CA THR A 176 1.55 -15.07 19.36
C THR A 176 1.83 -15.56 17.94
N LEU A 177 1.35 -14.83 16.92
CA LEU A 177 1.56 -15.18 15.51
C LEU A 177 3.05 -15.05 15.12
N LYS A 178 3.73 -14.02 15.61
CA LYS A 178 5.15 -13.79 15.36
C LYS A 178 6.05 -14.84 16.00
N ALA A 179 5.69 -15.32 17.19
CA ALA A 179 6.40 -16.41 17.87
C ALA A 179 6.17 -17.79 17.21
N GLY A 180 5.25 -17.90 16.23
CA GLY A 180 4.90 -19.18 15.61
C GLY A 180 4.04 -20.07 16.52
N ASN A 181 3.48 -19.51 17.59
CA ASN A 181 2.68 -20.25 18.58
C ASN A 181 1.23 -20.49 18.11
N MET A 182 0.87 -20.01 16.93
CA MET A 182 -0.46 -20.16 16.35
C MET A 182 -0.34 -20.27 14.83
N ASN A 183 -0.95 -21.33 14.26
CA ASN A 183 -0.99 -21.54 12.82
C ASN A 183 -2.16 -20.77 12.18
N ALA A 184 -2.23 -20.78 10.84
CA ALA A 184 -3.24 -20.01 10.11
C ALA A 184 -4.67 -20.45 10.42
N GLU A 185 -4.92 -21.76 10.55
CA GLU A 185 -6.24 -22.32 10.83
C GLU A 185 -6.74 -21.92 12.22
N GLN A 186 -5.88 -22.00 13.24
CA GLN A 186 -6.18 -21.55 14.59
C GLN A 186 -6.47 -20.05 14.64
N ALA A 187 -5.65 -19.25 13.97
CA ALA A 187 -5.80 -17.80 13.92
C ALA A 187 -7.11 -17.39 13.23
N ILE A 188 -7.43 -18.03 12.11
CA ILE A 188 -8.69 -17.84 11.38
C ILE A 188 -9.87 -18.28 12.24
N GLY A 189 -9.80 -19.45 12.87
CA GLY A 189 -10.88 -20.00 13.71
C GLY A 189 -11.23 -19.11 14.89
N ILE A 190 -10.24 -18.50 15.55
CA ILE A 190 -10.48 -17.58 16.68
C ILE A 190 -10.99 -16.23 16.20
N THR A 191 -10.43 -15.71 15.10
CA THR A 191 -10.75 -14.33 14.66
C THR A 191 -11.95 -14.23 13.72
N GLY A 192 -12.39 -15.33 13.11
CA GLY A 192 -13.47 -15.35 12.14
C GLY A 192 -13.12 -14.81 10.75
N HIS A 193 -11.85 -14.49 10.49
CA HIS A 193 -11.43 -14.00 9.17
C HIS A 193 -11.41 -15.14 8.14
N PRO A 194 -11.82 -14.91 6.89
CA PRO A 194 -11.88 -15.99 5.89
C PRO A 194 -10.50 -16.53 5.47
N ASN A 195 -9.43 -15.76 5.67
CA ASN A 195 -8.06 -16.17 5.35
C ASN A 195 -7.01 -15.36 6.14
N ILE A 196 -5.75 -15.77 6.04
CA ILE A 196 -4.64 -15.14 6.77
C ILE A 196 -4.33 -13.73 6.26
N TYR A 197 -4.60 -13.44 4.97
CA TYR A 197 -4.36 -12.13 4.39
C TYR A 197 -5.29 -11.09 5.01
N THR A 198 -6.59 -11.35 5.06
CA THR A 198 -7.58 -10.44 5.68
C THR A 198 -7.28 -10.20 7.15
N LEU A 199 -6.90 -11.27 7.87
CA LEU A 199 -6.47 -11.16 9.27
C LEU A 199 -5.21 -10.28 9.41
N SER A 200 -4.18 -10.53 8.60
CA SER A 200 -2.93 -9.77 8.67
C SER A 200 -3.13 -8.28 8.39
N LYS A 201 -4.04 -7.94 7.48
CA LYS A 201 -4.39 -6.54 7.18
C LYS A 201 -5.19 -5.90 8.30
N CYS A 202 -6.19 -6.59 8.86
CA CYS A 202 -6.93 -6.13 10.03
C CYS A 202 -5.97 -5.86 11.22
N LEU A 203 -5.09 -6.82 11.52
CA LEU A 203 -4.09 -6.70 12.57
C LEU A 203 -3.13 -5.52 12.32
N ALA A 204 -2.68 -5.34 11.08
CA ALA A 204 -1.82 -4.22 10.71
C ALA A 204 -2.50 -2.86 10.96
N GLU A 205 -3.79 -2.71 10.66
CA GLU A 205 -4.51 -1.46 10.91
C GLU A 205 -4.57 -1.11 12.40
N HIS A 206 -4.85 -2.10 13.26
CA HIS A 206 -4.85 -1.91 14.71
C HIS A 206 -3.49 -1.49 15.23
N LEU A 207 -2.43 -2.20 14.84
CA LEU A 207 -1.08 -1.87 15.31
C LEU A 207 -0.60 -0.53 14.77
N VAL A 208 -1.03 -0.14 13.56
CA VAL A 208 -0.79 1.21 13.04
C VAL A 208 -1.49 2.26 13.91
N PHE A 209 -2.75 2.04 14.27
CA PHE A 209 -3.49 2.95 15.14
C PHE A 209 -2.85 3.08 16.53
N GLU A 210 -2.44 1.97 17.13
CA GLU A 210 -1.82 1.93 18.46
C GLU A 210 -0.41 2.56 18.46
N GLN A 211 0.38 2.33 17.40
CA GLN A 211 1.79 2.69 17.39
C GLN A 211 2.11 3.98 16.63
N ARG A 212 1.16 4.62 15.93
CA ARG A 212 1.46 5.86 15.16
C ARG A 212 2.05 7.01 15.98
N ALA A 213 1.87 7.03 17.30
CA ALA A 213 2.24 8.16 18.15
C ALA A 213 1.67 9.48 17.61
N ASN A 214 2.50 10.49 17.33
CA ASN A 214 2.08 11.80 16.83
C ASN A 214 1.99 11.87 15.29
N LEU A 215 2.21 10.76 14.58
CA LEU A 215 2.14 10.73 13.13
C LEU A 215 0.71 10.89 12.62
N SER A 216 0.55 11.71 11.59
CA SER A 216 -0.70 11.79 10.81
C SER A 216 -0.74 10.65 9.81
N VAL A 217 -1.67 9.71 10.01
CA VAL A 217 -1.77 8.47 9.23
C VAL A 217 -3.17 8.31 8.65
N THR A 218 -3.24 8.07 7.34
CA THR A 218 -4.47 7.66 6.66
C THR A 218 -4.38 6.24 6.14
N ILE A 219 -5.37 5.40 6.46
CA ILE A 219 -5.52 4.07 5.89
C ILE A 219 -6.53 4.12 4.75
N VAL A 220 -6.11 3.70 3.55
CA VAL A 220 -6.99 3.54 2.39
C VAL A 220 -7.32 2.07 2.19
N ARG A 221 -8.60 1.73 2.19
CA ARG A 221 -9.14 0.39 1.96
C ARG A 221 -9.70 0.25 0.54
N PRO A 222 -8.91 -0.24 -0.43
CA PRO A 222 -9.42 -0.58 -1.75
C PRO A 222 -10.24 -1.88 -1.74
N SER A 223 -11.22 -1.99 -2.65
CA SER A 223 -11.84 -3.27 -3.02
C SER A 223 -10.93 -4.05 -4.00
N ILE A 224 -11.49 -4.93 -4.84
CA ILE A 224 -10.70 -5.71 -5.79
C ILE A 224 -10.14 -4.77 -6.86
N ILE A 225 -8.83 -4.55 -6.81
CA ILE A 225 -8.14 -3.70 -7.78
C ILE A 225 -8.09 -4.40 -9.14
N SER A 226 -8.54 -3.69 -10.18
CA SER A 226 -8.55 -4.16 -11.57
C SER A 226 -7.75 -3.22 -12.48
N ALA A 227 -7.84 -3.47 -13.78
CA ALA A 227 -7.18 -2.69 -14.82
C ALA A 227 -7.50 -1.19 -14.72
N ALA A 228 -6.55 -0.39 -15.19
CA ALA A 228 -6.69 1.06 -15.26
C ALA A 228 -7.92 1.49 -16.05
N LEU A 229 -8.64 2.48 -15.55
CA LEU A 229 -9.73 3.12 -16.28
C LEU A 229 -9.17 4.12 -17.32
N LYS A 230 -8.20 4.93 -16.91
CA LYS A 230 -7.63 6.03 -17.68
C LYS A 230 -6.10 6.01 -17.70
N TYR A 231 -5.44 5.95 -16.55
CA TYR A 231 -3.97 6.02 -16.44
C TYR A 231 -3.37 4.72 -15.90
N PRO A 232 -2.18 4.29 -16.36
CA PRO A 232 -1.31 4.92 -17.36
C PRO A 232 -1.89 4.86 -18.78
N LYS A 233 -2.76 3.89 -19.05
CA LYS A 233 -3.63 3.81 -20.24
C LYS A 233 -4.84 2.92 -19.95
N PRO A 234 -5.98 3.11 -20.62
CA PRO A 234 -7.16 2.28 -20.41
C PRO A 234 -6.87 0.79 -20.59
N GLY A 235 -7.35 -0.03 -19.65
CA GLY A 235 -7.16 -1.49 -19.65
C GLY A 235 -5.77 -1.96 -19.22
N TRP A 236 -4.86 -1.07 -18.82
CA TRP A 236 -3.53 -1.49 -18.37
C TRP A 236 -3.61 -2.30 -17.06
N ILE A 237 -2.94 -3.46 -17.05
CA ILE A 237 -2.86 -4.35 -15.90
C ILE A 237 -1.53 -5.11 -15.91
N ASP A 238 -0.88 -5.18 -14.75
CA ASP A 238 0.42 -5.86 -14.56
C ASP A 238 0.36 -6.82 -13.36
N SER A 239 -0.83 -7.36 -13.10
CA SER A 239 -1.08 -8.35 -12.06
C SER A 239 -1.97 -9.45 -12.61
N LYS A 240 -1.69 -10.68 -12.22
CA LYS A 240 -2.57 -11.84 -12.46
C LYS A 240 -3.46 -12.16 -11.26
N ALA A 241 -3.38 -11.35 -10.19
CA ALA A 241 -4.12 -11.58 -8.96
C ALA A 241 -5.63 -11.32 -9.13
N ALA A 242 -6.43 -12.01 -8.32
CA ALA A 242 -7.87 -11.81 -8.18
C ALA A 242 -8.60 -11.74 -9.55
N PHE A 243 -9.30 -10.64 -9.82
CA PHE A 243 -10.15 -10.48 -11.01
C PHE A 243 -9.38 -10.56 -12.33
N ALA A 244 -8.12 -10.15 -12.36
CA ALA A 244 -7.28 -10.23 -13.55
C ALA A 244 -7.09 -11.67 -14.04
N GLY A 245 -6.85 -12.60 -13.11
CA GLY A 245 -6.72 -14.02 -13.40
C GLY A 245 -8.02 -14.60 -13.97
N LEU A 246 -9.16 -14.17 -13.43
CA LEU A 246 -10.48 -14.54 -13.91
C LEU A 246 -10.69 -14.13 -15.38
N VAL A 247 -10.43 -12.85 -15.68
CA VAL A 247 -10.54 -12.28 -17.03
C VAL A 247 -9.60 -13.00 -18.00
N LEU A 248 -8.36 -13.30 -17.58
CA LEU A 248 -7.41 -14.04 -18.39
C LEU A 248 -7.89 -15.46 -18.72
N CYS A 249 -8.49 -16.17 -17.76
CA CYS A 249 -9.02 -17.51 -17.98
C CYS A 249 -10.20 -17.52 -18.96
N PHE A 250 -11.07 -16.51 -18.91
CA PHE A 250 -12.13 -16.32 -19.91
C PHE A 250 -11.56 -15.98 -21.29
N GLY A 251 -10.63 -15.02 -21.36
CA GLY A 251 -10.01 -14.59 -22.62
C GLY A 251 -9.25 -15.73 -23.33
N LYS A 252 -8.74 -16.71 -22.57
CA LYS A 252 -8.10 -17.93 -23.11
C LYS A 252 -9.08 -19.07 -23.42
N GLY A 253 -10.36 -18.93 -23.10
CA GLY A 253 -11.36 -20.00 -23.26
C GLY A 253 -11.22 -21.18 -22.29
N ILE A 254 -10.35 -21.08 -21.28
CA ILE A 254 -10.15 -22.09 -20.23
C ILE A 254 -11.38 -22.12 -19.31
N LEU A 255 -11.81 -20.95 -18.87
CA LEU A 255 -13.03 -20.77 -18.10
C LEU A 255 -14.14 -20.29 -19.04
N ARG A 256 -15.26 -21.00 -19.06
CA ARG A 256 -16.42 -20.67 -19.93
C ARG A 256 -17.62 -20.18 -19.16
N VAL A 257 -17.75 -20.60 -17.90
CA VAL A 257 -18.86 -20.27 -17.01
C VAL A 257 -18.33 -20.09 -15.59
N ILE A 258 -18.99 -19.21 -14.83
CA ILE A 258 -18.82 -19.10 -13.38
C ILE A 258 -20.17 -19.36 -12.76
N ASN A 259 -20.20 -20.23 -11.75
CA ASN A 259 -21.37 -20.38 -10.91
C ASN A 259 -21.40 -19.21 -9.92
N GLY A 260 -22.44 -18.40 -9.99
CA GLY A 260 -22.61 -17.22 -9.16
C GLY A 260 -24.07 -16.86 -9.02
N ARG A 261 -24.41 -16.22 -7.90
CA ARG A 261 -25.74 -15.66 -7.67
C ARG A 261 -25.86 -14.32 -8.38
N ARG A 262 -26.96 -14.09 -9.11
CA ARG A 262 -27.17 -12.89 -9.96
C ARG A 262 -27.31 -11.59 -9.16
N ASP A 263 -27.71 -11.69 -7.89
CA ASP A 263 -27.89 -10.60 -6.95
C ASP A 263 -26.61 -10.21 -6.21
N ILE A 264 -25.52 -10.98 -6.37
CA ILE A 264 -24.23 -10.65 -5.75
C ILE A 264 -23.52 -9.59 -6.58
N LYS A 265 -23.22 -8.47 -5.91
CA LYS A 265 -22.41 -7.39 -6.45
C LYS A 265 -20.93 -7.69 -6.23
N LEU A 266 -20.16 -7.65 -7.32
CA LEU A 266 -18.70 -7.78 -7.27
C LEU A 266 -18.09 -6.38 -7.29
N ASP A 267 -17.53 -5.94 -6.17
CA ASP A 267 -16.91 -4.62 -6.05
C ASP A 267 -15.49 -4.63 -6.63
N ILE A 268 -15.32 -3.93 -7.75
CA ILE A 268 -14.06 -3.80 -8.48
C ILE A 268 -13.73 -2.33 -8.63
N VAL A 269 -12.53 -1.94 -8.25
CA VAL A 269 -12.03 -0.58 -8.37
C VAL A 269 -10.87 -0.51 -9.38
N PRO A 270 -10.85 0.46 -10.31
CA PRO A 270 -9.70 0.69 -11.19
C PRO A 270 -8.44 1.05 -10.40
N VAL A 271 -7.28 0.56 -10.82
CA VAL A 271 -6.00 0.82 -10.12
C VAL A 271 -5.62 2.31 -10.04
N ASP A 272 -5.98 3.09 -11.04
CA ASP A 272 -5.74 4.54 -11.09
C ASP A 272 -6.64 5.31 -10.14
N GLU A 273 -7.89 4.89 -9.92
CA GLU A 273 -8.74 5.49 -8.88
C GLU A 273 -8.14 5.25 -7.48
N VAL A 274 -7.57 4.06 -7.24
CA VAL A 274 -6.87 3.77 -5.97
C VAL A 274 -5.60 4.60 -5.82
N ALA A 275 -4.80 4.73 -6.88
CA ALA A 275 -3.57 5.54 -6.88
C ALA A 275 -3.88 7.03 -6.65
N SER A 276 -4.87 7.58 -7.36
CA SER A 276 -5.37 8.93 -7.17
C SER A 276 -5.84 9.14 -5.74
N ARG A 277 -6.57 8.18 -5.16
CA ARG A 277 -7.03 8.32 -3.78
C ARG A 277 -5.87 8.35 -2.79
N LEU A 278 -4.86 7.50 -2.95
CA LEU A 278 -3.67 7.51 -2.09
C LEU A 278 -2.94 8.86 -2.15
N ILE A 279 -2.76 9.41 -3.35
CA ILE A 279 -2.06 10.68 -3.56
C ILE A 279 -2.87 11.84 -2.98
N GLN A 280 -4.19 11.89 -3.23
CA GLN A 280 -5.05 12.90 -2.63
C GLN A 280 -5.01 12.88 -1.10
N GLU A 281 -5.00 11.68 -0.50
CA GLU A 281 -4.96 11.55 0.95
C GLU A 281 -3.61 11.95 1.56
N VAL A 282 -2.49 11.64 0.89
CA VAL A 282 -1.16 11.96 1.42
C VAL A 282 -0.84 13.46 1.29
N PHE A 283 -1.30 14.13 0.23
CA PHE A 283 -1.11 15.57 0.01
C PHE A 283 -2.29 16.43 0.53
N ARG A 284 -3.22 15.82 1.28
CA ARG A 284 -4.38 16.55 1.80
C ARG A 284 -3.94 17.62 2.78
N GLY A 285 -4.40 18.84 2.54
CA GLY A 285 -4.20 19.96 3.46
C GLY A 285 -2.84 20.65 3.30
N ASP A 286 -2.04 20.28 2.30
CA ASP A 286 -0.75 20.93 2.02
C ASP A 286 -0.86 22.42 1.67
N HIS A 287 -2.06 22.86 1.30
CA HIS A 287 -2.40 24.27 1.06
C HIS A 287 -3.00 24.99 2.27
N GLN A 288 -3.23 24.29 3.39
CA GLN A 288 -3.76 24.86 4.63
C GLN A 288 -2.62 25.07 5.65
N PRO A 289 -2.66 26.12 6.48
CA PRO A 289 -1.69 26.32 7.54
C PRO A 289 -1.69 25.08 8.46
N ALA A 290 -0.50 24.61 8.81
CA ALA A 290 -0.30 23.38 9.58
C ALA A 290 -1.11 23.43 10.89
N VAL A 291 -2.25 22.74 10.92
CA VAL A 291 -2.93 22.42 12.17
C VAL A 291 -2.17 21.23 12.75
N ASN A 292 -1.40 21.48 13.80
CA ASN A 292 -0.54 20.51 14.51
C ASN A 292 -1.32 19.39 15.26
N ALA A 293 -2.49 18.97 14.78
CA ALA A 293 -3.21 17.84 15.35
C ALA A 293 -2.79 16.55 14.64
N SER A 294 -2.26 15.58 15.39
CA SER A 294 -2.00 14.24 14.85
C SER A 294 -3.33 13.60 14.43
N GLU A 295 -3.49 13.35 13.13
CA GLU A 295 -4.74 12.89 12.55
C GLU A 295 -4.66 11.40 12.22
N PHE A 296 -5.63 10.61 12.69
CA PHE A 296 -5.83 9.24 12.21
C PHE A 296 -7.13 9.17 11.41
N ARG A 297 -7.04 8.66 10.18
CA ARG A 297 -8.21 8.54 9.31
C ARG A 297 -8.24 7.21 8.60
N MET A 298 -9.45 6.72 8.36
CA MET A 298 -9.71 5.62 7.45
C MET A 298 -10.60 6.10 6.31
N THR A 299 -10.35 5.60 5.12
CA THR A 299 -11.21 5.84 3.96
C THR A 299 -11.19 4.65 3.03
N PHE A 300 -12.20 4.59 2.17
CA PHE A 300 -12.32 3.59 1.12
C PHE A 300 -11.86 4.12 -0.22
N SER A 301 -11.47 3.19 -1.09
CA SER A 301 -11.35 3.39 -2.53
C SER A 301 -12.09 2.24 -3.20
N VAL A 302 -13.40 2.38 -3.31
CA VAL A 302 -14.30 1.36 -3.85
C VAL A 302 -15.16 1.95 -4.96
N ALA A 303 -15.81 1.11 -5.75
CA ALA A 303 -16.67 1.56 -6.85
C ALA A 303 -17.95 2.29 -6.37
N THR A 304 -18.21 2.35 -5.07
CA THR A 304 -19.43 2.93 -4.49
C THR A 304 -19.12 4.04 -3.49
N ASP A 305 -19.82 5.16 -3.59
CA ASP A 305 -19.40 6.43 -2.98
C ASP A 305 -19.55 6.53 -1.45
N ARG A 306 -19.98 5.46 -0.76
CA ARG A 306 -20.38 5.53 0.67
C ARG A 306 -19.81 4.45 1.60
N CYS A 307 -19.57 3.23 1.15
CA CYS A 307 -18.99 2.13 1.94
C CYS A 307 -18.75 0.90 1.05
N SER A 308 -17.83 0.00 1.41
CA SER A 308 -17.80 -1.31 0.73
C SER A 308 -19.00 -2.17 1.16
N LEU A 309 -19.60 -2.86 0.20
CA LEU A 309 -20.79 -3.70 0.35
C LEU A 309 -20.62 -4.82 1.38
#